data_AF-A0A284S3G1-F1
#
_entry.id   AF-A0A284S3G1-F1
#
_cell.length_a   1.000
_cell.length_b   1.000
_cell.length_c   1.000
_cell.angle_alpha   90.00
_cell.angle_beta   90.00
_cell.angle_gamma   90.00
#
_symmetry.space_group_name_H-M   'P 1'
#
loop_
_entity.id
_entity.type
_entity.pdbx_description
1 polymer ?
#
loop_
_entity_poly.entity_id
_entity_poly.type
_entity_poly.pdbx_seq_one_letter_code
_entity_poly.pdbx_strand_id
1 'polypeptide(L)'
;MSPAIPVIPMRSFRAVMFRTAKEVTRIFREVECTFAILRSMACYLYGNDHLPNDVDILMSSHMCKPEWLKEFLVTKNPDCFYLVDAKTPGAMWKVLWYKDYVEGKLEKTKVGILKPVMCSVTASGKRLVGRNDLQPTLNLSQLYTITN
;
A
#
# COMPACT_ATOMS: atom_id res chain seq x y z
N MET A 1 18.29 -14.58 -14.56
CA MET A 1 18.78 -13.35 -13.91
C MET A 1 18.02 -13.21 -12.61
N SER A 2 18.68 -13.20 -11.45
CA SER A 2 18.00 -12.87 -10.19
C SER A 2 17.49 -11.43 -10.27
N PRO A 3 16.29 -11.12 -9.78
CA PRO A 3 15.88 -9.74 -9.61
C PRO A 3 16.89 -9.04 -8.69
N ALA A 4 17.30 -7.83 -9.07
CA ALA A 4 18.15 -7.00 -8.21
C ALA A 4 17.42 -6.76 -6.88
N ILE A 5 18.14 -6.88 -5.76
CA ILE A 5 17.60 -6.56 -4.44
C ILE A 5 17.21 -5.07 -4.45
N PRO A 6 15.94 -4.70 -4.16
CA PRO A 6 15.53 -3.31 -4.14
C PRO A 6 16.30 -2.55 -3.07
N VAL A 7 16.92 -1.43 -3.43
CA VAL A 7 17.53 -0.52 -2.46
C VAL A 7 16.42 0.23 -1.75
N ILE A 8 16.26 0.04 -0.44
CA ILE A 8 15.29 0.79 0.36
C ILE A 8 15.88 2.19 0.64
N PRO A 9 15.29 3.27 0.10
CA PRO A 9 15.79 4.61 0.34
C PRO A 9 15.57 5.02 1.80
N MET A 10 16.64 5.35 2.51
CA MET A 10 16.58 5.79 3.91
C MET A 10 16.45 7.32 4.07
N ARG A 11 16.62 8.07 2.98
CA ARG A 11 16.61 9.54 2.91
C ARG A 11 15.65 10.03 1.84
N SER A 12 15.38 11.34 1.79
CA SER A 12 14.42 12.01 0.90
C SER A 12 12.94 11.62 1.10
N PHE A 13 12.04 12.23 0.32
CA PHE A 13 10.63 11.84 0.18
C PHE A 13 10.43 10.32 0.03
N ARG A 14 11.39 9.62 -0.57
CA ARG A 14 11.31 8.17 -0.75
C ARG A 14 11.25 7.42 0.59
N ALA A 15 11.98 7.89 1.60
CA ALA A 15 11.96 7.28 2.93
C ALA A 15 10.56 7.32 3.56
N VAL A 16 9.78 8.38 3.31
CA VAL A 16 8.44 8.48 3.91
C VAL A 16 7.55 7.34 3.45
N MET A 17 7.60 6.94 2.17
CA MET A 17 6.77 5.85 1.64
C MET A 17 7.11 4.49 2.24
N PHE A 18 8.39 4.18 2.41
CA PHE A 18 8.80 2.92 3.05
C PHE A 18 8.45 2.90 4.54
N ARG A 19 8.60 4.04 5.23
CA ARG A 19 8.14 4.18 6.62
C ARG A 19 6.63 4.04 6.74
N THR A 20 5.87 4.62 5.81
CA THR A 20 4.41 4.42 5.72
C THR A 20 4.06 2.95 5.53
N ALA A 21 4.65 2.28 4.54
CA ALA A 21 4.39 0.86 4.27
C ALA A 21 4.72 -0.03 5.48
N LYS A 22 5.84 0.24 6.15
CA LYS A 22 6.25 -0.45 7.38
C LYS A 22 5.25 -0.22 8.52
N GLU A 23 4.83 1.03 8.72
CA GLU A 23 3.93 1.39 9.81
C GLU A 23 2.51 0.85 9.61
N VAL A 24 1.97 0.94 8.40
CA VAL A 24 0.68 0.30 8.06
C VAL A 24 0.77 -1.22 8.27
N THR A 25 1.87 -1.84 7.83
CA THR A 25 2.09 -3.28 8.03
C THR A 25 2.11 -3.66 9.50
N ARG A 26 2.79 -2.86 10.34
CA ARG A 26 2.84 -3.05 11.78
C ARG A 26 1.44 -2.97 12.39
N ILE A 27 0.68 -1.91 12.10
CA ILE A 27 -0.64 -1.68 12.68
C ILE A 27 -1.65 -2.75 12.23
N PHE A 28 -1.67 -3.12 10.96
CA PHE A 28 -2.62 -4.12 10.45
C PHE A 28 -2.30 -5.53 10.92
N ARG A 29 -1.04 -5.85 11.24
CA ARG A 29 -0.68 -7.10 11.91
C ARG A 29 -1.21 -7.21 13.33
N GLU A 30 -1.30 -6.11 14.07
CA GLU A 30 -1.89 -6.10 15.42
C GLU A 30 -3.37 -6.53 15.43
N VAL A 31 -4.07 -6.39 14.30
CA VAL A 31 -5.50 -6.73 14.16
C VAL A 31 -5.73 -7.87 13.18
N GLU A 32 -4.71 -8.68 12.93
CA GLU A 32 -4.75 -9.89 12.09
C GLU A 32 -5.36 -9.65 10.69
N CYS A 33 -5.23 -8.43 10.19
CA CYS A 33 -5.72 -8.09 8.87
C CYS A 33 -4.79 -8.69 7.81
N THR A 34 -5.36 -9.49 6.91
CA THR A 34 -4.63 -9.95 5.72
C THR A 34 -4.71 -8.86 4.64
N PHE A 35 -3.57 -8.40 4.17
CA PHE A 35 -3.47 -7.36 3.15
C PHE A 35 -2.23 -7.57 2.25
N ALA A 36 -2.17 -6.82 1.15
CA ALA A 36 -1.03 -6.76 0.26
C ALA A 36 -0.71 -5.31 -0.15
N ILE A 37 0.57 -5.01 -0.43
CA ILE A 37 0.98 -3.73 -1.03
C ILE A 37 0.87 -3.86 -2.55
N LEU A 38 0.29 -2.86 -3.22
CA LEU A 38 0.04 -2.84 -4.66
C LEU A 38 0.67 -1.62 -5.37
N ARG A 39 0.48 -1.61 -6.69
CA ARG A 39 0.79 -0.49 -7.60
C ARG A 39 2.26 -0.10 -7.52
N SER A 40 2.56 1.19 -7.57
CA SER A 40 3.92 1.70 -7.80
C SER A 40 4.92 1.21 -6.74
N MET A 41 4.49 1.07 -5.49
CA MET A 41 5.32 0.52 -4.41
C MET A 41 5.63 -0.96 -4.61
N ALA A 42 4.63 -1.77 -4.98
CA ALA A 42 4.86 -3.18 -5.30
C ALA A 42 5.80 -3.31 -6.50
N CYS A 43 5.57 -2.59 -7.59
CA CYS A 43 6.44 -2.62 -8.77
C CYS A 43 7.89 -2.30 -8.41
N TYR A 44 8.12 -1.27 -7.59
CA TYR A 44 9.46 -0.91 -7.12
C TYR A 44 10.12 -2.04 -6.30
N LEU A 45 9.37 -2.64 -5.37
CA LEU A 45 9.84 -3.80 -4.59
C LEU A 45 10.13 -5.03 -5.47
N TYR A 46 9.55 -5.11 -6.67
CA TYR A 46 9.84 -6.14 -7.67
C TYR A 46 10.99 -5.79 -8.63
N GLY A 47 11.75 -4.74 -8.33
CA GLY A 47 12.94 -4.35 -9.09
C GLY A 47 12.65 -3.42 -10.27
N ASN A 48 11.51 -2.73 -10.26
CA ASN A 48 11.25 -1.64 -11.19
C ASN A 48 11.92 -0.35 -10.69
N ASP A 49 12.64 0.35 -11.58
CA ASP A 49 13.35 1.58 -11.22
C ASP A 49 12.42 2.81 -11.08
N HIS A 50 11.16 2.70 -11.53
CA HIS A 50 10.16 3.74 -11.35
C HIS A 50 9.77 3.91 -9.89
N LEU A 51 9.82 5.16 -9.44
CA LEU A 51 9.56 5.45 -8.05
C LEU A 51 8.10 5.30 -7.68
N PRO A 52 7.85 4.85 -6.44
CA PRO A 52 6.51 4.91 -5.91
C PRO A 52 6.06 6.37 -5.76
N ASN A 53 4.78 6.60 -6.04
CA ASN A 53 4.13 7.89 -5.81
C ASN A 53 3.22 7.85 -4.58
N ASP A 54 2.61 6.68 -4.35
CA ASP A 54 1.58 6.45 -3.34
C ASP A 54 1.81 5.06 -2.73
N VAL A 55 1.31 4.84 -1.50
CA VAL A 55 1.24 3.51 -0.88
C VAL A 55 -0.18 2.98 -1.00
N ASP A 56 -0.39 1.99 -1.86
CA ASP A 56 -1.70 1.34 -2.03
C ASP A 56 -1.73 -0.02 -1.33
N ILE A 57 -2.73 -0.22 -0.48
CA ILE A 57 -2.95 -1.42 0.31
C ILE A 57 -4.23 -2.10 -0.15
N LEU A 58 -4.15 -3.35 -0.59
CA LEU A 58 -5.31 -4.17 -0.89
C LEU A 58 -5.65 -5.03 0.32
N MET A 59 -6.87 -4.89 0.83
CA MET A 59 -7.37 -5.76 1.88
C MET A 59 -7.85 -7.07 1.27
N SER A 60 -7.52 -8.20 1.90
CA SER A 60 -8.03 -9.51 1.49
C SER A 60 -9.56 -9.62 1.66
N SER A 61 -10.05 -9.12 2.79
CA SER A 61 -11.47 -9.24 3.14
C SER A 61 -12.30 -8.12 2.52
N HIS A 62 -13.38 -8.51 1.83
CA HIS A 62 -14.40 -7.61 1.30
C HIS A 62 -15.25 -6.96 2.41
N MET A 63 -15.25 -7.56 3.60
CA MET A 63 -15.93 -7.03 4.79
C MET A 63 -15.21 -5.85 5.43
N CYS A 64 -13.90 -5.69 5.18
CA CYS A 64 -13.15 -4.53 5.64
C CYS A 64 -13.65 -3.27 4.92
N LYS A 65 -14.13 -2.30 5.70
CA LYS A 65 -14.55 -0.99 5.19
C LYS A 65 -13.33 -0.07 5.13
N PRO A 66 -12.95 0.47 3.95
CA PRO A 66 -11.79 1.35 3.81
C PRO A 66 -11.85 2.54 4.76
N GLU A 67 -12.99 3.22 4.88
CA GLU A 67 -13.11 4.37 5.79
C GLU A 67 -12.81 4.00 7.25
N TRP A 68 -13.33 2.86 7.72
CA TRP A 68 -13.02 2.38 9.08
C TRP A 68 -11.53 2.07 9.26
N LEU A 69 -10.87 1.47 8.26
CA LEU A 69 -9.42 1.21 8.34
C LEU A 69 -8.60 2.49 8.33
N LYS A 70 -9.04 3.52 7.59
CA LYS A 70 -8.38 4.82 7.61
C LYS A 70 -8.50 5.46 9.00
N GLU A 71 -9.70 5.45 9.58
CA GLU A 71 -9.93 5.92 10.95
C GLU A 71 -9.09 5.13 11.95
N PHE A 72 -9.03 3.81 11.82
CA PHE A 72 -8.23 2.94 12.67
C PHE A 72 -6.73 3.29 12.63
N LEU A 73 -6.17 3.55 11.44
CA LEU A 73 -4.78 3.98 11.31
C LEU A 73 -4.53 5.34 11.99
N VAL A 74 -5.45 6.30 11.84
CA VAL A 74 -5.38 7.60 12.52
C VAL A 74 -5.47 7.43 14.04
N THR A 75 -6.37 6.59 14.53
CA THR A 75 -6.49 6.32 15.98
C THR A 75 -5.23 5.66 16.54
N LYS A 76 -4.61 4.75 15.79
CA LYS A 76 -3.42 4.00 16.23
C LYS A 76 -2.14 4.83 16.20
N ASN A 77 -2.01 5.77 15.28
CA ASN A 77 -0.87 6.67 15.22
C ASN A 77 -1.30 8.05 14.66
N PRO A 78 -1.90 8.91 15.51
CA PRO A 78 -2.44 10.21 15.09
C PRO A 78 -1.35 11.24 14.78
N ASP A 79 -0.13 11.03 15.27
CA ASP A 79 1.00 11.90 14.98
C ASP A 79 1.46 11.78 13.52
N CYS A 80 1.34 10.58 12.95
CA CYS A 80 1.73 10.30 11.57
C CYS A 80 0.56 10.26 10.58
N PHE A 81 -0.60 9.71 10.96
CA PHE A 81 -1.74 9.54 10.07
C PHE A 81 -2.81 10.60 10.27
N TYR A 82 -3.38 11.09 9.16
CA TYR A 82 -4.47 12.06 9.20
C TYR A 82 -5.36 11.98 7.96
N LEU A 83 -6.61 12.41 8.12
CA LEU A 83 -7.61 12.44 7.06
C LEU A 83 -7.76 13.85 6.49
N VAL A 84 -7.91 13.94 5.17
CA VAL A 84 -8.18 15.19 4.45
C VAL A 84 -9.40 14.98 3.57
N ASP A 85 -10.33 15.94 3.55
CA ASP A 85 -11.51 15.84 2.69
C ASP A 85 -11.11 15.75 1.21
N ALA A 86 -11.89 14.96 0.45
CA ALA A 86 -11.70 14.85 -0.98
C ALA A 86 -11.87 16.21 -1.67
N LYS A 87 -11.02 16.50 -2.65
CA LYS A 87 -11.13 17.74 -3.46
C LYS A 87 -12.33 17.72 -4.42
N THR A 88 -12.93 16.56 -4.64
CA THR A 88 -14.06 16.40 -5.55
C THR A 88 -15.30 17.08 -4.94
N PRO A 89 -15.94 18.04 -5.64
CA PRO A 89 -17.16 18.66 -5.14
C PRO A 89 -18.24 17.63 -4.82
N GLY A 90 -18.84 17.71 -3.62
CA GLY A 90 -19.87 16.78 -3.17
C GLY A 90 -19.38 15.39 -2.73
N ALA A 91 -18.07 15.12 -2.78
CA ALA A 91 -17.53 13.88 -2.25
C ALA A 91 -17.52 13.90 -0.70
N MET A 92 -18.08 12.85 -0.10
CA MET A 92 -18.10 12.67 1.36
C MET A 92 -16.94 11.82 1.89
N TRP A 93 -16.09 11.29 1.00
CA TRP A 93 -14.98 10.42 1.39
C TRP A 93 -13.73 11.24 1.75
N LYS A 94 -12.89 10.68 2.62
CA LYS A 94 -11.64 11.31 3.04
C LYS A 94 -10.42 10.58 2.49
N VAL A 95 -9.39 11.33 2.12
CA VAL A 95 -8.09 10.81 1.71
C VAL A 95 -7.24 10.57 2.96
N LEU A 96 -6.67 9.37 3.10
CA LEU A 96 -5.70 9.11 4.15
C LEU A 96 -4.31 9.56 3.72
N TRP A 97 -3.63 10.27 4.61
CA TRP A 97 -2.25 10.70 4.45
C TRP A 97 -1.40 10.21 5.61
N TYR A 98 -0.13 9.96 5.30
CA TYR A 98 0.93 9.75 6.28
C TYR A 98 1.95 10.87 6.15
N LYS A 99 2.43 11.38 7.27
CA LYS A 99 3.53 12.36 7.33
C LYS A 99 4.64 11.88 8.25
N ASP A 100 5.86 12.28 7.92
CA ASP A 100 7.03 12.06 8.77
C ASP A 100 8.11 13.11 8.47
N TYR A 101 9.03 13.32 9.41
CA TYR A 101 10.20 14.16 9.22
C TYR A 101 11.35 13.35 8.62
N VAL A 102 11.82 13.79 7.46
CA VAL A 102 13.02 13.25 6.80
C VAL A 102 14.00 14.38 6.62
N GLU A 103 15.17 14.26 7.26
CA GLU A 103 16.25 15.26 7.19
C GLU A 103 15.76 16.68 7.57
N GLY A 104 14.94 16.77 8.61
CA GLY A 104 14.39 18.03 9.13
C GLY A 104 13.22 18.59 8.31
N LYS A 105 12.85 17.97 7.19
CA LYS A 105 11.72 18.39 6.36
C LYS A 105 10.52 17.48 6.58
N LEU A 106 9.34 18.09 6.75
CA LEU A 106 8.08 17.36 6.79
C LEU A 106 7.70 16.89 5.39
N GLU A 107 7.72 15.57 5.18
CA GLU A 107 7.28 14.92 3.95
C GLU A 107 5.98 14.17 4.20
N LYS A 108 5.18 13.97 3.15
CA LYS A 108 3.88 13.29 3.26
C LYS A 108 3.57 12.44 2.03
N THR A 109 2.90 11.32 2.23
CA THR A 109 2.42 10.46 1.14
C THR A 109 0.96 10.07 1.33
N LYS A 110 0.29 9.79 0.22
CA LYS A 110 -1.09 9.28 0.23
C LYS A 110 -1.09 7.79 0.49
N VAL A 111 -2.09 7.35 1.24
CA VAL A 111 -2.34 5.93 1.51
C VAL A 111 -3.68 5.53 0.91
N GLY A 112 -3.64 4.66 -0.09
CA GLY A 112 -4.81 4.05 -0.69
C GLY A 112 -5.18 2.77 0.04
N ILE A 113 -6.46 2.59 0.38
CA ILE A 113 -6.99 1.32 0.89
C ILE A 113 -8.01 0.81 -0.13
N LEU A 114 -7.66 -0.29 -0.79
CA LEU A 114 -8.37 -0.89 -1.90
C LEU A 114 -9.13 -2.13 -1.43
N LYS A 115 -10.30 -2.35 -2.04
CA LYS A 115 -11.05 -3.61 -1.93
C LYS A 115 -10.72 -4.53 -3.11
N PRO A 116 -10.80 -5.86 -2.94
CA PRO A 116 -10.57 -6.84 -4.02
C PRO A 116 -11.37 -6.55 -5.29
N VAL A 117 -12.64 -6.17 -5.13
CA VAL A 117 -13.56 -5.89 -6.26
C VAL A 117 -13.12 -4.69 -7.11
N MET A 118 -12.33 -3.77 -6.54
CA MET A 118 -11.87 -2.56 -7.22
C MET A 118 -10.60 -2.80 -8.05
N CYS A 119 -9.94 -3.96 -7.89
CA CYS A 119 -8.78 -4.35 -8.67
C CYS A 119 -9.18 -5.26 -9.84
N SER A 120 -9.80 -4.71 -10.89
CA SER A 120 -9.88 -5.37 -12.20
C SER A 120 -8.56 -5.18 -12.94
N VAL A 121 -7.57 -6.01 -12.64
CA VAL A 121 -6.31 -6.01 -13.41
C VAL A 121 -6.58 -6.67 -14.76
N THR A 122 -6.78 -5.88 -15.82
CA THR A 122 -6.61 -6.35 -17.20
C THR A 122 -5.11 -6.55 -17.42
N ALA A 123 -4.66 -7.81 -17.33
CA ALA A 123 -3.31 -8.18 -17.72
C ALA A 123 -3.13 -7.90 -19.22
N SER A 124 -2.55 -6.75 -19.56
CA SER A 124 -2.15 -6.46 -20.94
C SER A 124 -0.98 -7.36 -21.31
N GLY A 125 -1.30 -8.50 -21.94
CA GLY A 125 -0.44 -9.24 -22.86
C GLY A 125 0.89 -9.83 -22.37
N LYS A 126 1.30 -9.61 -21.11
CA LYS A 126 2.52 -10.21 -20.54
C LYS A 126 2.15 -11.11 -19.37
N ARG A 127 2.02 -12.39 -19.74
CA ARG A 127 1.89 -13.59 -18.93
C ARG A 127 2.67 -13.49 -17.60
N LEU A 128 1.96 -13.38 -16.48
CA LEU A 128 2.49 -13.74 -15.17
C LEU A 128 2.50 -15.28 -15.10
N VAL A 129 3.69 -15.87 -15.21
CA VAL A 129 3.87 -17.33 -15.11
C VAL A 129 3.83 -17.72 -13.63
N GLY A 130 2.64 -18.06 -13.13
CA GLY A 130 2.47 -18.93 -11.98
C GLY A 130 2.21 -20.35 -12.49
N ARG A 131 2.98 -21.34 -12.05
CA ARG A 131 2.78 -22.75 -12.41
C ARG A 131 1.45 -23.23 -11.85
N ASN A 132 0.64 -23.74 -12.77
CA ASN A 132 -0.48 -24.67 -12.67
C ASN A 132 -1.80 -24.18 -12.06
N ASP A 133 -2.69 -23.86 -13.02
CA ASP A 133 -4.14 -24.11 -13.04
C ASP A 133 -5.05 -23.06 -12.39
N LEU A 134 -5.66 -22.26 -13.28
CA LEU A 134 -6.52 -21.09 -13.05
C LEU A 134 -7.75 -21.39 -12.19
N GLN A 135 -7.91 -20.60 -11.13
CA GLN A 135 -9.21 -20.11 -10.62
C GLN A 135 -9.11 -18.58 -10.37
N PRO A 136 -10.20 -17.80 -10.47
CA PRO A 136 -10.19 -16.32 -10.55
C PRO A 136 -9.92 -15.61 -9.21
N THR A 137 -9.40 -16.32 -8.22
CA THR A 137 -9.00 -15.79 -6.93
C THR A 137 -7.54 -15.38 -7.00
N LEU A 138 -7.28 -14.08 -6.93
CA LEU A 138 -5.95 -13.55 -6.64
C LEU A 138 -5.42 -14.32 -5.42
N ASN A 139 -4.49 -15.24 -5.62
CA ASN A 139 -3.92 -15.99 -4.52
C ASN A 139 -2.99 -15.02 -3.77
N LEU A 140 -3.50 -14.46 -2.68
CA LEU A 140 -2.79 -13.49 -1.83
C LEU A 140 -1.46 -14.02 -1.29
N SER A 141 -1.20 -15.34 -1.39
CA SER A 141 0.11 -15.93 -1.11
C SER A 141 1.21 -15.51 -2.09
N GLN A 142 0.87 -14.91 -3.24
CA GLN A 142 1.82 -14.48 -4.28
C GLN A 142 2.12 -12.97 -4.28
N LEU A 143 1.40 -12.17 -3.49
CA LEU A 143 1.86 -10.83 -3.14
C LEU A 143 2.68 -10.96 -1.86
N TYR A 144 3.97 -10.63 -1.92
CA TYR A 144 4.86 -10.69 -0.76
C TYR A 144 4.17 -10.13 0.49
N THR A 145 3.89 -11.02 1.43
CA THR A 145 3.86 -10.61 2.83
C THR A 145 5.30 -10.24 3.14
N ILE A 146 5.57 -8.96 3.43
CA ILE A 146 6.90 -8.53 3.92
C ILE A 146 7.11 -9.21 5.27
N THR A 147 7.59 -10.45 5.26
CA THR A 147 8.03 -11.20 6.43
C THR A 147 9.49 -10.81 6.65
N ASN A 148 9.82 -10.39 7.88
CA ASN A 148 11.21 -10.24 8.31
C ASN A 148 11.88 -11.61 8.35
#